data_AF-A0A1E2WKL7-F1
#
_entry.id   AF-A0A1E2WKL7-F1
#
_cell.length_a   1.000
_cell.length_b   1.000
_cell.length_c   1.000
_cell.angle_alpha   90.00
_cell.angle_beta   90.00
_cell.angle_gamma   90.00
#
_symmetry.space_group_name_H-M   'P 1'
#
loop_
_entity.id
_entity.type
_entity.pdbx_description
1 polymer ?
#
loop_
_entity_poly.entity_id
_entity_poly.type
_entity_poly.pdbx_seq_one_letter_code
_entity_poly.pdbx_strand_id
1 'polypeptide(L)'
;MFKYNPLDCLPSSAELPDSDNTPVDNELQILIPNLLLAILASIWQNRDDWFFGINMGIYHTPNIGAIVPDGFLSLGVERFVGENGRSSYVLWEEEGIPPILALEVVSQTYNGEYEQKKIDYAELGILYYVIYAPTRLRRKRQRLEVYRLVEGKYILQTGDKIWMPEIALGIGREQGTYQGRMREWLYWYDEDGNRYSTPEEQLQNLLARLQQQGIDPNTL
;
A
#
# COMPACT_ATOMS: atom_id res chain seq x y z
N MET A 1 12.88 14.29 -10.30
CA MET A 1 13.75 14.43 -9.10
C MET A 1 13.30 15.67 -8.37
N PHE A 2 12.68 15.49 -7.21
CA PHE A 2 12.25 16.59 -6.34
C PHE A 2 13.49 17.39 -5.92
N LYS A 3 13.52 18.71 -6.18
CA LYS A 3 14.63 19.56 -5.75
C LYS A 3 14.19 20.27 -4.48
N TYR A 4 14.59 19.72 -3.34
CA TYR A 4 14.36 20.32 -2.03
C TYR A 4 15.39 21.42 -1.76
N ASN A 5 14.93 22.61 -1.35
CA ASN A 5 15.77 23.71 -0.87
C ASN A 5 15.51 23.92 0.64
N PRO A 6 16.47 23.63 1.52
CA PRO A 6 16.30 23.78 2.97
C PRO A 6 16.03 25.21 3.47
N LEU A 7 16.17 26.23 2.62
CA LEU A 7 15.89 27.63 2.95
C LEU A 7 14.44 28.03 2.72
N ASP A 8 13.65 27.18 2.08
CA ASP A 8 12.22 27.42 1.91
C ASP A 8 11.55 27.10 3.26
N CYS A 9 11.02 28.12 3.96
CA CYS A 9 10.26 27.93 5.20
C CYS A 9 8.93 27.21 4.89
N LEU A 10 9.00 25.89 4.70
CA LEU A 10 7.86 25.05 4.37
C LEU A 10 7.05 24.68 5.63
N PRO A 11 5.72 24.52 5.50
CA PRO A 11 4.89 24.06 6.60
C PRO A 11 5.25 22.63 7.00
N SER A 12 5.10 22.31 8.28
CA SER A 12 5.20 20.94 8.78
C SER A 12 3.93 20.13 8.51
N SER A 13 3.97 18.81 8.66
CA SER A 13 2.77 17.96 8.56
C SER A 13 1.68 18.35 9.55
N ALA A 14 2.03 18.97 10.68
CA ALA A 14 1.08 19.43 11.70
C ALA A 14 0.31 20.69 11.29
N GLU A 15 0.81 21.44 10.31
CA GLU A 15 0.20 22.67 9.80
C GLU A 15 -0.61 22.42 8.51
N LEU A 16 -0.56 21.20 7.97
CA LEU A 16 -1.25 20.79 6.76
C LEU A 16 -2.54 20.01 7.08
N PRO A 17 -3.56 20.06 6.20
CA PRO A 17 -4.73 19.21 6.35
C PRO A 17 -4.36 17.72 6.35
N ASP A 18 -4.86 16.98 7.34
CA ASP A 18 -4.67 15.53 7.49
C ASP A 18 -5.89 14.72 7.04
N SER A 19 -6.95 15.39 6.58
CA SER A 19 -8.18 14.78 6.07
C SER A 19 -8.73 15.59 4.88
N ASP A 20 -9.25 14.87 3.88
CA ASP A 20 -9.94 15.45 2.73
C ASP A 20 -11.45 15.68 2.97
N ASN A 21 -11.94 15.39 4.19
CA ASN A 21 -13.33 15.52 4.64
C ASN A 21 -14.37 14.86 3.70
N THR A 22 -14.00 13.82 2.95
CA THR A 22 -14.87 13.17 1.97
C THR A 22 -15.21 11.74 2.42
N PRO A 23 -16.25 11.52 3.24
CA PRO A 23 -16.56 10.19 3.78
C PRO A 23 -17.29 9.35 2.72
N VAL A 24 -16.54 8.60 1.90
CA VAL A 24 -17.13 7.75 0.84
C VAL A 24 -16.45 6.38 0.70
N ASP A 25 -15.47 6.06 1.56
CA ASP A 25 -14.76 4.78 1.46
C ASP A 25 -15.69 3.60 1.69
N ASN A 26 -15.57 2.60 0.81
CA ASN A 26 -16.24 1.32 1.02
C ASN A 26 -15.36 0.37 1.83
N GLU A 27 -15.99 -0.64 2.43
CA GLU A 27 -15.33 -1.62 3.30
C GLU A 27 -14.05 -2.23 2.70
N LEU A 28 -13.98 -2.47 1.38
CA LEU A 28 -12.81 -3.06 0.75
C LEU A 28 -11.64 -2.08 0.56
N GLN A 29 -11.91 -0.78 0.43
CA GLN A 29 -10.88 0.26 0.44
C GLN A 29 -10.17 0.31 1.79
N ILE A 30 -10.85 -0.11 2.87
CA ILE A 30 -10.24 -0.23 4.21
C ILE A 30 -9.54 -1.58 4.37
N LEU A 31 -10.24 -2.69 4.10
CA LEU A 31 -9.72 -4.02 4.45
C LEU A 31 -8.51 -4.45 3.62
N ILE A 32 -8.42 -4.04 2.35
CA ILE A 32 -7.34 -4.49 1.46
C ILE A 32 -5.99 -3.86 1.82
N PRO A 33 -5.85 -2.53 1.97
CA PRO A 33 -4.60 -1.93 2.44
C PRO A 33 -4.21 -2.42 3.84
N ASN A 34 -5.18 -2.62 4.75
CA ASN A 34 -4.91 -3.15 6.09
C ASN A 34 -4.37 -4.59 6.06
N LEU A 35 -4.91 -5.46 5.19
CA LEU A 35 -4.38 -6.80 4.99
C LEU A 35 -2.93 -6.76 4.49
N LEU A 36 -2.64 -5.93 3.49
CA LEU A 36 -1.29 -5.77 2.95
C LEU A 36 -0.32 -5.24 4.00
N LEU A 37 -0.72 -4.25 4.80
CA LEU A 37 0.06 -3.73 5.92
C LEU A 37 0.33 -4.81 6.97
N ALA A 38 -0.68 -5.60 7.34
CA ALA A 38 -0.54 -6.67 8.34
C ALA A 38 0.46 -7.75 7.89
N ILE A 39 0.45 -8.11 6.60
CA ILE A 39 1.42 -9.04 6.02
C ILE A 39 2.82 -8.42 6.03
N LEU A 40 2.99 -7.16 5.58
CA LEU A 40 4.29 -6.46 5.63
C LEU A 40 4.84 -6.40 7.05
N ALA A 41 4.02 -6.03 8.02
CA ALA A 41 4.42 -5.94 9.42
C ALA A 41 4.92 -7.28 9.97
N SER A 42 4.38 -8.41 9.49
CA SER A 42 4.84 -9.75 9.84
C SER A 42 6.17 -10.12 9.15
N ILE A 43 6.25 -9.97 7.82
CA ILE A 43 7.44 -10.40 7.05
C ILE A 43 8.65 -9.46 7.22
N TRP A 44 8.39 -8.19 7.54
CA TRP A 44 9.40 -7.15 7.78
C TRP A 44 9.41 -6.69 9.25
N GLN A 45 9.07 -7.57 10.19
CA GLN A 45 9.04 -7.26 11.63
C GLN A 45 10.36 -6.67 12.16
N ASN A 46 11.50 -7.05 11.58
CA ASN A 46 12.83 -6.61 11.98
C ASN A 46 13.38 -5.44 11.14
N ARG A 47 12.54 -4.81 10.32
CA ARG A 47 12.88 -3.63 9.51
C ARG A 47 12.20 -2.38 10.04
N ASP A 48 12.96 -1.29 10.04
CA ASP A 48 12.58 0.06 10.43
C ASP A 48 12.70 1.08 9.28
N ASP A 49 13.16 0.65 8.11
CA ASP A 49 13.45 1.46 6.91
C ASP A 49 12.29 1.45 5.89
N TRP A 50 11.04 1.41 6.35
CA TRP A 50 9.87 1.44 5.49
C TRP A 50 8.65 2.03 6.19
N PHE A 51 7.75 2.60 5.41
CA PHE A 51 6.45 3.07 5.90
C PHE A 51 5.34 2.70 4.93
N PHE A 52 4.22 2.22 5.44
CA PHE A 52 3.03 1.95 4.63
C PHE A 52 1.86 2.79 5.16
N GLY A 53 1.48 3.80 4.38
CA GLY A 53 0.37 4.69 4.69
C GLY A 53 -0.94 4.16 4.11
N ILE A 54 -2.05 4.42 4.80
CA ILE A 54 -3.42 4.08 4.38
C ILE A 54 -4.25 5.34 4.53
N ASN A 55 -4.97 5.74 3.47
CA ASN A 55 -5.80 6.95 3.46
C ASN A 55 -5.06 8.19 4.00
N MET A 56 -3.78 8.33 3.67
CA MET A 56 -2.92 9.39 4.17
C MET A 56 -2.46 10.29 3.01
N GLY A 57 -2.55 11.60 3.21
CA GLY A 57 -2.16 12.59 2.22
C GLY A 57 -0.65 12.61 1.97
N ILE A 58 -0.27 12.58 0.70
CA ILE A 58 1.09 12.81 0.23
C ILE A 58 1.21 14.26 -0.22
N TYR A 59 2.07 15.03 0.45
CA TYR A 59 2.37 16.40 0.10
C TYR A 59 3.73 16.50 -0.59
N HIS A 60 3.72 16.98 -1.83
CA HIS A 60 4.93 17.25 -2.59
C HIS A 60 5.20 18.74 -2.76
N THR A 61 4.19 19.61 -2.62
CA THR A 61 4.38 21.06 -2.58
C THR A 61 3.41 21.67 -1.57
N PRO A 62 3.75 22.78 -0.91
CA PRO A 62 2.92 23.37 0.14
C PRO A 62 1.61 24.00 -0.37
N ASN A 63 1.58 24.38 -1.66
CA ASN A 63 0.47 25.14 -2.24
C ASN A 63 -0.48 24.29 -3.10
N ILE A 64 -0.19 23.01 -3.26
CA ILE A 64 -1.04 22.05 -3.98
C ILE A 64 -1.59 21.08 -2.93
N GLY A 65 -2.87 20.75 -3.05
CA GLY A 65 -3.52 19.80 -2.13
C GLY A 65 -2.84 18.44 -2.15
N ALA A 66 -2.99 17.68 -1.07
CA ALA A 66 -2.45 16.33 -0.98
C ALA A 66 -3.04 15.41 -2.04
N ILE A 67 -2.23 14.46 -2.49
CA ILE A 67 -2.73 13.30 -3.20
C ILE A 67 -2.97 12.20 -2.15
N VAL A 68 -4.15 11.61 -2.12
CA VAL A 68 -4.53 10.59 -1.11
C VAL A 68 -4.76 9.25 -1.81
N PRO A 69 -3.82 8.30 -1.69
CA PRO A 69 -4.01 6.91 -2.11
C PRO A 69 -4.80 6.11 -1.05
N ASP A 70 -5.49 5.04 -1.48
CA ASP A 70 -6.06 4.06 -0.55
C ASP A 70 -4.94 3.35 0.25
N GLY A 71 -3.76 3.20 -0.35
CA GLY A 71 -2.54 2.87 0.38
C GLY A 71 -1.28 3.18 -0.42
N PHE A 72 -0.14 3.32 0.26
CA PHE A 72 1.16 3.48 -0.40
C PHE A 72 2.28 2.87 0.44
N LEU A 73 3.38 2.50 -0.21
CA LEU A 73 4.60 2.02 0.43
C LEU A 73 5.76 2.96 0.10
N SER A 74 6.51 3.33 1.12
CA SER A 74 7.81 4.00 1.00
C SER A 74 8.92 3.16 1.63
N LEU A 75 10.10 3.19 1.03
CA LEU A 75 11.30 2.47 1.48
C LEU A 75 12.44 3.48 1.72
N GLY A 76 13.30 3.21 2.69
CA GLY A 76 14.37 4.11 3.10
C GLY A 76 13.92 5.26 4.01
N VAL A 77 12.70 5.19 4.56
CA VAL A 77 12.15 6.15 5.54
C VAL A 77 11.91 5.47 6.89
N GLU A 78 11.95 6.23 7.98
CA GLU A 78 11.75 5.70 9.32
C GLU A 78 10.32 5.17 9.50
N ARG A 79 10.17 3.94 9.98
CA ARG A 79 8.87 3.30 10.16
C ARG A 79 8.00 3.99 11.20
N PHE A 80 8.60 4.43 12.30
CA PHE A 80 7.92 5.04 13.45
C PHE A 80 8.52 6.41 13.74
N VAL A 81 7.74 7.48 13.55
CA VAL A 81 8.21 8.86 13.78
C VAL A 81 7.51 9.42 15.01
N GLY A 82 8.28 9.69 16.07
CA GLY A 82 7.76 10.20 17.34
C GLY A 82 6.71 9.29 18.00
N GLU A 83 6.11 9.76 19.08
CA GLU A 83 5.07 9.00 19.79
C GLU A 83 3.70 9.05 19.07
N ASN A 84 3.47 10.10 18.28
CA ASN A 84 2.18 10.35 17.63
C ASN A 84 2.11 9.85 16.18
N GLY A 85 3.23 9.39 15.60
CA GLY A 85 3.29 9.01 14.20
C GLY A 85 3.18 10.21 13.24
N ARG A 86 2.89 9.90 11.98
CA ARG A 86 2.74 10.88 10.89
C ARG A 86 1.30 11.36 10.78
N SER A 87 1.10 12.68 10.74
CA SER A 87 -0.20 13.27 10.36
C SER A 87 -0.42 13.25 8.84
N SER A 88 0.66 13.32 8.07
CA SER A 88 0.67 13.25 6.60
C SER A 88 2.05 12.80 6.13
N TYR A 89 2.16 12.35 4.88
CA TYR A 89 3.43 11.99 4.28
C TYR A 89 3.98 13.16 3.48
N VAL A 90 4.89 13.90 4.08
CA VAL A 90 5.38 15.17 3.56
C VAL A 90 6.77 14.99 2.97
N LEU A 91 6.92 15.16 1.64
CA LEU A 91 8.17 14.82 0.97
C LEU A 91 9.38 15.59 1.52
N TRP A 92 9.24 16.84 1.96
CA TRP A 92 10.37 17.59 2.51
C TRP A 92 10.73 17.21 3.95
N GLU A 93 9.82 16.57 4.70
CA GLU A 93 10.14 15.97 6.00
C GLU A 93 10.79 14.58 5.81
N GLU A 94 10.47 13.90 4.71
CA GLU A 94 10.98 12.56 4.35
C GLU A 94 12.19 12.63 3.39
N GLU A 95 13.03 13.66 3.49
CA GLU A 95 14.25 13.86 2.68
C GLU A 95 14.06 13.84 1.14
N GLY A 96 12.84 14.10 0.68
CA GLY A 96 12.46 14.06 -0.72
C GLY A 96 12.19 12.65 -1.25
N ILE A 97 12.04 11.64 -0.38
CA ILE A 97 11.82 10.24 -0.76
C ILE A 97 10.33 10.03 -1.10
N PRO A 98 9.98 9.82 -2.39
CA PRO A 98 8.60 9.53 -2.76
C PRO A 98 8.25 8.08 -2.40
N PRO A 99 6.96 7.76 -2.19
CA PRO A 99 6.52 6.38 -2.13
C PRO A 99 6.97 5.60 -3.38
N ILE A 100 7.41 4.36 -3.18
CA ILE A 100 7.78 3.47 -4.28
C ILE A 100 6.55 2.81 -4.92
N LEU A 101 5.45 2.68 -4.16
CA LEU A 101 4.21 2.07 -4.63
C LEU A 101 2.99 2.85 -4.14
N ALA A 102 2.01 3.06 -5.02
CA ALA A 102 0.66 3.52 -4.68
C ALA A 102 -0.39 2.45 -5.04
N LEU A 103 -1.43 2.34 -4.21
CA LEU A 103 -2.54 1.40 -4.33
C LEU A 103 -3.87 2.15 -4.39
N GLU A 104 -4.72 1.75 -5.33
CA GLU A 104 -6.11 2.18 -5.44
C GLU A 104 -7.03 0.96 -5.55
N VAL A 105 -8.07 0.93 -4.72
CA VAL A 105 -9.12 -0.08 -4.67
C VAL A 105 -10.40 0.51 -5.26
N VAL A 106 -10.59 0.29 -6.55
CA VAL A 106 -11.65 0.93 -7.33
C VAL A 106 -13.00 0.25 -7.09
N SER A 107 -14.00 1.06 -6.70
CA SER A 107 -15.38 0.63 -6.53
C SER A 107 -16.23 0.87 -7.80
N GLN A 108 -17.56 0.84 -7.70
CA GLN A 108 -18.44 1.05 -8.87
C GLN A 108 -18.39 2.49 -9.41
N THR A 109 -18.07 3.47 -8.57
CA THR A 109 -17.88 4.87 -8.95
C THR A 109 -16.42 5.11 -9.32
N TYR A 110 -16.22 5.56 -10.55
CA TYR A 110 -14.93 5.92 -11.11
C TYR A 110 -14.54 7.32 -10.63
N ASN A 111 -13.44 7.45 -9.88
CA ASN A 111 -12.97 8.72 -9.32
C ASN A 111 -11.66 9.20 -9.98
N GLY A 112 -11.44 8.85 -11.26
CA GLY A 112 -10.30 9.35 -12.04
C GLY A 112 -8.98 8.60 -11.82
N GLU A 113 -9.02 7.41 -11.24
CA GLU A 113 -7.86 6.56 -10.94
C GLU A 113 -7.05 6.24 -12.21
N TYR A 114 -7.71 6.20 -13.36
CA TYR A 114 -7.07 5.88 -14.64
C TYR A 114 -6.66 7.10 -15.47
N GLU A 115 -6.91 8.31 -14.96
CA GLU A 115 -6.65 9.58 -15.63
C GLU A 115 -5.73 10.44 -14.77
N GLN A 116 -6.30 11.32 -13.93
CA GLN A 116 -5.54 12.33 -13.21
C GLN A 116 -4.57 11.72 -12.20
N LYS A 117 -5.04 10.80 -11.34
CA LYS A 117 -4.17 10.14 -10.34
C LYS A 117 -2.97 9.45 -10.98
N LYS A 118 -3.16 8.85 -12.16
CA LYS A 118 -2.07 8.19 -12.90
C LYS A 118 -1.02 9.19 -13.39
N ILE A 119 -1.41 10.40 -13.74
CA ILE A 119 -0.49 11.50 -14.11
C ILE A 119 0.22 11.99 -12.84
N ASP A 120 -0.55 12.28 -11.79
CA ASP A 120 -0.03 12.80 -10.53
C ASP A 120 1.03 11.87 -9.91
N TYR A 121 0.75 10.56 -9.85
CA TYR A 121 1.70 9.56 -9.36
C TYR A 121 2.95 9.43 -10.22
N ALA A 122 2.82 9.59 -11.54
CA ALA A 122 3.97 9.60 -12.45
C ALA A 122 4.84 10.85 -12.26
N GLU A 123 4.23 12.02 -12.03
CA GLU A 123 4.94 13.28 -11.75
C GLU A 123 5.68 13.23 -10.41
N LEU A 124 5.09 12.58 -9.39
CA LEU A 124 5.75 12.29 -8.12
C LEU A 124 6.90 11.29 -8.23
N GLY A 125 6.94 10.50 -9.31
CA GLY A 125 7.95 9.46 -9.50
C GLY A 125 7.65 8.16 -8.75
N ILE A 126 6.40 7.90 -8.39
CA ILE A 126 6.01 6.62 -7.75
C ILE A 126 6.23 5.49 -8.76
N LEU A 127 7.15 4.58 -8.42
CA LEU A 127 7.62 3.57 -9.38
C LEU A 127 6.53 2.57 -9.75
N TYR A 128 5.71 2.14 -8.79
CA TYR A 128 4.65 1.16 -8.98
C TYR A 128 3.28 1.74 -8.70
N TYR A 129 2.36 1.56 -9.66
CA TYR A 129 0.97 1.95 -9.46
C TYR A 129 0.07 0.72 -9.58
N VAL A 130 -0.56 0.36 -8.47
CA VAL A 130 -1.42 -0.82 -8.33
C VAL A 130 -2.88 -0.39 -8.30
N ILE A 131 -3.68 -0.97 -9.19
CA ILE A 131 -5.12 -0.77 -9.21
C ILE A 131 -5.80 -2.12 -9.03
N TYR A 132 -6.63 -2.23 -8.00
CA TYR A 132 -7.46 -3.40 -7.74
C TYR A 132 -8.94 -3.08 -7.85
N ALA A 133 -9.63 -3.80 -8.72
CA ALA A 133 -11.06 -3.69 -8.92
C ALA A 133 -11.75 -5.01 -8.54
N PRO A 134 -12.31 -5.13 -7.32
CA PRO A 134 -12.97 -6.36 -6.86
C PRO A 134 -14.21 -6.73 -7.68
N THR A 135 -14.85 -5.75 -8.31
CA THR A 135 -16.02 -5.95 -9.17
C THR A 135 -15.66 -5.76 -10.64
N ARG A 136 -16.43 -6.38 -11.53
CA ARG A 136 -16.18 -6.30 -12.97
C ARG A 136 -16.40 -4.87 -13.45
N LEU A 137 -15.31 -4.20 -13.86
CA LEU A 137 -15.37 -2.85 -14.43
C LEU A 137 -16.12 -2.85 -15.77
N ARG A 138 -16.71 -1.70 -16.13
CA ARG A 138 -17.49 -1.48 -17.36
C ARG A 138 -16.69 -1.59 -18.67
N ARG A 139 -15.41 -1.94 -18.62
CA ARG A 139 -14.50 -2.12 -19.75
C ARG A 139 -13.65 -3.36 -19.45
N LYS A 140 -13.18 -4.11 -20.43
CA LYS A 140 -12.45 -5.41 -20.32
C LYS A 140 -11.11 -5.34 -19.54
N ARG A 141 -11.07 -4.65 -18.40
CA ARG A 141 -9.93 -4.47 -17.52
C ARG A 141 -9.77 -5.68 -16.61
N GLN A 142 -8.53 -5.92 -16.23
CA GLN A 142 -8.20 -6.98 -15.29
C GLN A 142 -8.60 -6.54 -13.87
N ARG A 143 -8.83 -7.50 -12.98
CA ARG A 143 -9.15 -7.19 -11.58
C ARG A 143 -7.96 -6.62 -10.82
N LEU A 144 -6.74 -6.94 -11.23
CA LEU A 144 -5.51 -6.35 -10.76
C LEU A 144 -4.74 -5.84 -11.96
N GLU A 145 -4.37 -4.57 -11.93
CA GLU A 145 -3.46 -3.97 -12.89
C GLU A 145 -2.27 -3.39 -12.10
N VAL A 146 -1.06 -3.78 -12.48
CA VAL A 146 0.16 -3.24 -11.89
C VAL A 146 0.91 -2.53 -13.01
N TYR A 147 1.16 -1.24 -12.81
CA TYR A 147 1.93 -0.43 -13.73
C TYR A 147 3.30 -0.13 -13.13
N ARG A 148 4.33 -0.13 -13.98
CA ARG A 148 5.68 0.33 -13.62
C ARG A 148 5.99 1.61 -14.38
N LEU A 149 6.54 2.61 -13.69
CA LEU A 149 6.97 3.87 -14.27
C LEU A 149 8.27 3.66 -15.05
N VAL A 150 8.25 3.99 -16.35
CA VAL A 150 9.39 3.92 -17.26
C VAL A 150 9.41 5.21 -18.07
N GLU A 151 10.49 5.99 -17.94
CA GLU A 151 10.66 7.28 -18.64
C GLU A 151 9.45 8.23 -18.50
N GLY A 152 8.91 8.31 -17.28
CA GLY A 152 7.76 9.17 -16.95
C GLY A 152 6.40 8.63 -17.42
N LYS A 153 6.34 7.38 -17.91
CA LYS A 153 5.09 6.74 -18.35
C LYS A 153 4.87 5.40 -17.67
N TYR A 154 3.64 5.16 -17.23
CA TYR A 154 3.25 3.90 -16.62
C TYR A 154 2.97 2.81 -17.66
N ILE A 155 3.76 1.75 -17.63
CA ILE A 155 3.66 0.57 -18.48
C ILE A 155 3.01 -0.58 -17.71
N LEU A 156 1.94 -1.14 -18.24
CA LEU A 156 1.23 -2.28 -17.63
C LEU A 156 2.13 -3.52 -17.61
N GLN A 157 2.27 -4.13 -16.44
CA GLN A 157 2.98 -5.39 -16.25
C GLN A 157 2.06 -6.57 -16.53
N THR A 158 2.61 -7.64 -17.13
CA THR A 158 1.83 -8.83 -17.52
C THR A 158 2.00 -9.95 -16.49
N GLY A 159 0.89 -10.58 -16.09
CA GLY A 159 0.87 -11.73 -15.19
C GLY A 159 -0.20 -11.60 -14.12
N ASP A 160 -0.45 -12.69 -13.39
CA ASP A 160 -1.38 -12.69 -12.25
C ASP A 160 -0.69 -12.36 -10.92
N LYS A 161 0.63 -12.55 -10.87
CA LYS A 161 1.53 -12.20 -9.77
C LYS A 161 2.68 -11.39 -10.37
N ILE A 162 2.85 -10.15 -9.92
CA ILE A 162 3.81 -9.21 -10.49
C ILE A 162 4.93 -9.02 -9.49
N TRP A 163 6.12 -9.53 -9.83
CA TRP A 163 7.33 -9.31 -9.06
C TRP A 163 7.84 -7.88 -9.23
N MET A 164 8.16 -7.21 -8.12
CA MET A 164 8.66 -5.84 -8.09
C MET A 164 10.08 -5.86 -7.47
N PRO A 165 11.13 -5.95 -8.30
CA PRO A 165 12.49 -6.21 -7.81
C PRO A 165 13.02 -5.14 -6.86
N GLU A 166 12.62 -3.88 -7.02
CA GLU A 166 13.03 -2.77 -6.14
C GLU A 166 12.38 -2.84 -4.75
N ILE A 167 11.28 -3.59 -4.62
CA ILE A 167 10.59 -3.84 -3.34
C ILE A 167 11.01 -5.21 -2.77
N ALA A 168 11.58 -6.09 -3.61
CA ALA A 168 11.82 -7.50 -3.31
C ALA A 168 10.55 -8.23 -2.83
N LEU A 169 9.41 -7.87 -3.43
CA LEU A 169 8.11 -8.51 -3.20
C LEU A 169 7.32 -8.59 -4.50
N GLY A 170 6.50 -9.63 -4.63
CA GLY A 170 5.45 -9.73 -5.64
C GLY A 170 4.10 -9.29 -5.09
N ILE A 171 3.21 -8.84 -5.96
CA ILE A 171 1.80 -8.59 -5.61
C ILE A 171 0.87 -9.35 -6.55
N GLY A 172 -0.21 -9.91 -6.00
CA GLY A 172 -1.12 -10.77 -6.76
C GLY A 172 -2.43 -11.01 -6.02
N ARG A 173 -3.33 -11.78 -6.66
CA ARG A 173 -4.66 -12.10 -6.15
C ARG A 173 -4.78 -13.59 -5.83
N GLU A 174 -5.37 -13.93 -4.69
CA GLU A 174 -5.70 -15.30 -4.33
C GLU A 174 -7.00 -15.37 -3.53
N GLN A 175 -7.71 -16.51 -3.56
CA GLN A 175 -8.83 -16.75 -2.64
C GLN A 175 -8.27 -17.06 -1.26
N GLY A 176 -8.80 -16.40 -0.24
CA GLY A 176 -8.41 -16.64 1.14
C GLY A 176 -9.43 -16.11 2.13
N THR A 177 -9.20 -16.41 3.40
CA THR A 177 -10.02 -15.91 4.50
C THR A 177 -9.23 -14.84 5.25
N TYR A 178 -9.81 -13.66 5.40
CA TYR A 178 -9.28 -12.60 6.24
C TYR A 178 -10.41 -12.03 7.08
N GLN A 179 -10.19 -11.87 8.39
CA GLN A 179 -11.23 -11.47 9.34
C GLN A 179 -12.54 -12.28 9.21
N GLY A 180 -12.43 -13.59 8.99
CA GLY A 180 -13.58 -14.50 8.84
C GLY A 180 -14.32 -14.41 7.50
N ARG A 181 -13.86 -13.58 6.55
CA ARG A 181 -14.48 -13.44 5.22
C ARG A 181 -13.67 -14.12 4.13
N MET A 182 -14.26 -15.14 3.52
CA MET A 182 -13.68 -15.83 2.36
C MET A 182 -13.99 -15.05 1.07
N ARG A 183 -12.95 -14.58 0.37
CA ARG A 183 -13.04 -13.93 -0.95
C ARG A 183 -11.67 -13.87 -1.64
N GLU A 184 -11.65 -13.29 -2.84
CA GLU A 184 -10.39 -12.89 -3.48
C GLU A 184 -9.79 -11.69 -2.74
N TRP A 185 -8.54 -11.79 -2.31
CA TRP A 185 -7.79 -10.72 -1.66
C TRP A 185 -6.50 -10.43 -2.41
N LEU A 186 -5.85 -9.30 -2.07
CA LEU A 186 -4.48 -9.02 -2.46
C LEU A 186 -3.51 -9.53 -1.41
N TYR A 187 -2.40 -10.08 -1.87
CA TYR A 187 -1.32 -10.59 -1.01
C TYR A 187 0.04 -10.19 -1.56
N TRP A 188 1.02 -10.18 -0.68
CA TRP A 188 2.43 -10.17 -1.06
C TRP A 188 2.92 -11.59 -1.36
N TYR A 189 3.89 -11.68 -2.27
CA TYR A 189 4.51 -12.93 -2.71
C TYR A 189 6.03 -12.83 -2.61
N ASP A 190 6.69 -13.95 -2.38
CA ASP A 190 8.15 -14.06 -2.50
C ASP A 190 8.60 -14.15 -3.98
N GLU A 191 9.92 -14.23 -4.20
CA GLU A 191 10.53 -14.29 -5.54
C GLU A 191 10.12 -15.54 -6.32
N ASP A 192 9.86 -16.64 -5.61
CA ASP A 192 9.39 -17.91 -6.18
C ASP A 192 7.88 -17.90 -6.50
N GLY A 193 7.18 -16.82 -6.14
CA GLY A 193 5.74 -16.65 -6.37
C GLY A 193 4.87 -17.36 -5.33
N ASN A 194 5.41 -17.71 -4.17
CA ASN A 194 4.64 -18.21 -3.03
C ASN A 194 4.01 -17.04 -2.26
N ARG A 195 2.75 -17.22 -1.86
CA ARG A 195 2.00 -16.23 -1.10
C ARG A 195 2.52 -16.18 0.34
N TYR A 196 2.80 -14.98 0.85
CA TYR A 196 3.03 -14.80 2.29
C TYR A 196 1.72 -14.99 3.05
N SER A 197 1.76 -15.80 4.11
CA SER A 197 0.62 -16.03 4.98
C SER A 197 0.23 -14.77 5.76
N THR A 198 -1.07 -14.60 6.01
CA THR A 198 -1.55 -13.58 6.94
C THR A 198 -1.14 -13.90 8.39
N PRO A 199 -1.11 -12.92 9.30
CA PRO A 199 -0.92 -13.19 10.71
C PRO A 199 -1.94 -14.20 11.29
N GLU A 200 -3.18 -14.16 10.80
CA GLU A 200 -4.25 -15.08 11.19
C GLU A 200 -3.94 -16.52 10.75
N GLU A 201 -3.47 -16.70 9.50
CA GLU A 201 -3.04 -17.99 8.97
C GLU A 201 -1.80 -18.52 9.70
N GLN A 202 -0.85 -17.65 10.04
CA GLN A 202 0.34 -18.01 10.83
C GLN A 202 -0.05 -18.54 12.22
N LEU A 203 -0.98 -17.85 12.90
CA LEU A 203 -1.49 -18.28 14.19
C LEU A 203 -2.24 -19.62 14.10
N GLN A 204 -3.14 -19.78 13.12
CA GLN A 204 -3.86 -21.03 12.91
C GLN A 204 -2.91 -22.20 12.65
N ASN A 205 -1.88 -21.99 11.82
CA ASN A 205 -0.85 -23.00 11.55
C ASN A 205 -0.06 -23.37 12.81
N LEU A 206 0.26 -22.39 13.67
CA LEU A 206 0.94 -22.65 14.94
C LEU A 206 0.05 -23.46 15.89
N LEU A 207 -1.22 -23.07 16.06
CA LEU A 207 -2.18 -23.79 16.90
C LEU A 207 -2.38 -25.24 16.43
N ALA A 208 -2.51 -25.45 15.12
CA ALA A 208 -2.62 -26.79 14.54
C ALA A 208 -1.36 -27.65 14.83
N ARG A 209 -0.15 -27.06 14.77
CA ARG A 209 1.10 -27.76 15.11
C ARG A 209 1.17 -28.12 16.60
N LEU A 210 0.77 -27.23 17.49
CA LEU A 210 0.73 -27.50 18.94
C LEU A 210 -0.23 -28.65 19.27
N GLN A 211 -1.43 -28.63 18.68
CA GLN A 211 -2.40 -29.71 18.83
C GLN A 211 -1.87 -31.06 18.33
N GLN A 212 -1.17 -31.07 17.18
CA GLN A 212 -0.51 -32.29 16.67
C GLN A 212 0.60 -32.81 17.61
N GLN A 213 1.21 -31.94 18.40
CA GLN A 213 2.18 -32.29 19.43
C GLN A 213 1.55 -32.66 20.78
N GLY A 214 0.20 -32.69 20.86
CA GLY A 214 -0.53 -33.01 22.08
C GLY A 214 -0.56 -31.89 23.12
N ILE A 215 -0.16 -30.67 22.74
CA ILE A 215 -0.23 -29.48 23.59
C ILE A 215 -1.60 -28.85 23.36
N ASP A 216 -2.42 -28.73 24.42
CA ASP A 216 -3.70 -28.01 24.36
C ASP A 216 -3.43 -26.49 24.40
N PRO A 217 -3.67 -25.75 23.30
CA PRO A 217 -3.41 -24.31 23.26
C PRO A 217 -4.27 -23.51 24.23
N ASN A 218 -5.38 -24.06 24.74
CA ASN A 218 -6.24 -23.39 25.71
C ASN A 218 -5.69 -23.46 27.15
N THR A 219 -4.55 -24.12 27.34
CA THR A 219 -3.91 -24.33 28.65
C THR A 219 -2.56 -23.63 28.80
N LEU A 220 -2.13 -22.87 27.79
CA LEU A 220 -0.96 -21.99 27.79
C LEU A 220 -1.32 -20.60 28.30
#